data_AF-A0A0G1THV1-F1
#
_entry.id   AF-A0A0G1THV1-F1
#
_cell.length_a   1.000
_cell.length_b   1.000
_cell.length_c   1.000
_cell.angle_alpha   90.00
_cell.angle_beta   90.00
_cell.angle_gamma   90.00
#
_symmetry.space_group_name_H-M   'P 1'
#
loop_
_entity.id
_entity.type
_entity.pdbx_description
1 polymer ?
#
loop_
_entity_poly.entity_id
_entity_poly.type
_entity_poly.pdbx_seq_one_letter_code
_entity_poly.pdbx_strand_id
1 'polypeptide(L)' 'MESPSQEFQFPESSVNITSAVEVLKRAEQGESTREEINETIGNLRDLQNQGITDQALQIAIMRLIAVRGE' A
#
# COMPACT_ATOMS: atom_id res chain seq x y z
N MET A 1 3.50 29.16 1.00
CA MET A 1 2.84 28.31 1.99
C MET A 1 3.06 26.88 1.53
N GLU A 2 4.09 26.22 2.05
CA GLU A 2 4.33 24.80 1.77
C GLU A 2 3.45 24.01 2.73
N SER A 3 2.47 23.28 2.18
CA SER A 3 1.73 22.30 2.96
C SER A 3 2.72 21.22 3.40
N PRO A 4 2.87 20.90 4.70
CA PRO A 4 3.63 19.74 5.10
C PRO A 4 2.94 18.52 4.50
N SER A 5 3.60 17.84 3.56
CA SER A 5 3.21 16.52 3.10
C SER A 5 3.16 15.63 4.33
N GLN A 6 1.98 15.43 4.93
CA GLN A 6 1.86 14.47 6.02
C GLN A 6 2.23 13.10 5.44
N GLU A 7 3.43 12.63 5.75
CA GLU A 7 3.81 11.25 5.51
C GLU A 7 2.81 10.37 6.25
N PHE A 8 1.97 9.67 5.49
CA PHE A 8 0.96 8.80 6.06
C PHE A 8 1.65 7.67 6.83
N GLN A 9 1.40 7.60 8.13
CA GLN A 9 1.93 6.54 8.97
C GLN A 9 0.98 5.36 8.96
N PHE A 10 1.52 4.19 8.62
CA PHE A 10 0.79 2.94 8.77
C PHE A 10 0.66 2.60 10.27
N PRO A 11 -0.47 2.05 10.71
CA PRO A 11 -0.57 1.51 12.06
C PRO A 11 0.45 0.38 12.25
N GLU A 12 0.83 0.11 13.49
CA GLU A 12 1.70 -1.02 13.81
C GLU A 12 1.09 -2.31 13.25
N SER A 13 1.89 -3.05 12.48
CA SER A 13 1.45 -4.24 11.79
C SER A 13 2.13 -5.48 12.36
N SER A 14 1.35 -6.53 12.55
CA SER A 14 1.83 -7.87 12.87
C SER A 14 2.49 -8.57 11.68
N VAL A 15 2.40 -7.97 10.49
CA VAL A 15 2.92 -8.50 9.23
C VAL A 15 3.88 -7.52 8.57
N ASN A 16 4.96 -8.04 7.99
CA ASN A 16 5.92 -7.22 7.27
C ASN A 16 5.31 -6.76 5.94
N ILE A 17 4.77 -5.53 5.93
CA ILE A 17 4.23 -4.87 4.75
C ILE A 17 5.19 -3.81 4.16
N THR A 18 6.45 -3.77 4.59
CA THR A 18 7.40 -2.71 4.20
C THR A 18 7.52 -2.56 2.69
N SER A 19 7.62 -3.67 1.94
CA SER A 19 7.69 -3.62 0.48
C SER A 19 6.44 -3.02 -0.17
N ALA A 20 5.26 -3.26 0.40
CA ALA A 20 4.02 -2.64 -0.09
C ALA A 20 3.96 -1.14 0.19
N VAL A 21 4.50 -0.69 1.33
CA VAL A 21 4.63 0.72 1.67
C VAL A 21 5.58 1.43 0.70
N GLU A 22 6.70 0.79 0.34
CA GLU A 22 7.65 1.32 -0.64
C GLU A 22 7.04 1.44 -2.04
N VAL A 23 6.32 0.41 -2.51
CA VAL A 23 5.59 0.47 -3.78
C VAL A 23 4.53 1.55 -3.74
N LEU A 24 3.78 1.69 -2.64
CA LEU A 24 2.81 2.78 -2.50
C LEU A 24 3.49 4.15 -2.59
N LYS A 25 4.60 4.36 -1.88
CA LYS A 25 5.32 5.64 -1.88
C LYS A 25 5.85 6.00 -3.27
N ARG A 26 6.35 5.01 -4.03
CA ARG A 26 6.76 5.20 -5.43
C ARG A 26 5.55 5.46 -6.34
N ALA A 27 4.46 4.73 -6.15
CA ALA A 27 3.22 4.91 -6.90
C ALA A 27 2.62 6.31 -6.70
N GLU A 28 2.60 6.83 -5.47
CA GLU A 28 2.12 8.20 -5.15
C GLU A 28 2.95 9.28 -5.86
N GLN A 29 4.20 8.97 -6.24
CA GLN A 29 5.09 9.85 -7.00
C GLN A 29 5.04 9.59 -8.51
N GLY A 30 4.23 8.64 -8.98
CA GLY A 30 4.17 8.24 -10.38
C GLY A 30 5.35 7.38 -10.84
N GLU A 31 6.14 6.85 -9.92
CA GLU A 31 7.36 6.08 -10.17
C GLU A 31 7.14 4.55 -10.17
N SER A 32 5.91 4.09 -9.91
CA SER A 32 5.53 2.68 -10.01
C SER A 32 4.63 2.45 -11.21
N THR A 33 4.82 1.30 -11.86
CA THR A 33 3.96 0.88 -12.96
C THR A 33 2.64 0.32 -12.44
N ARG A 34 1.61 0.35 -13.30
CA ARG A 34 0.31 -0.27 -12.98
C ARG A 34 0.43 -1.77 -12.68
N GLU A 35 1.35 -2.46 -13.34
CA GLU A 35 1.65 -3.88 -13.12
C GLU A 35 2.22 -4.10 -11.72
N GLU A 36 3.23 -3.33 -11.32
CA GLU A 36 3.86 -3.41 -9.99
C GLU A 36 2.84 -3.15 -8.86
N ILE A 37 1.94 -2.18 -9.06
CA ILE A 37 0.85 -1.89 -8.12
C ILE A 37 -0.13 -3.07 -8.03
N ASN A 38 -0.50 -3.66 -9.17
CA ASN A 38 -1.43 -4.80 -9.21
C ASN A 38 -0.84 -6.06 -8.56
N GLU A 39 0.43 -6.37 -8.84
CA GLU A 39 1.15 -7.49 -8.21
C GLU A 39 1.20 -7.30 -6.69
N THR A 40 1.52 -6.09 -6.25
CA THR A 40 1.55 -5.76 -4.81
C THR A 40 0.18 -5.94 -4.17
N ILE A 41 -0.90 -5.44 -4.79
CA ILE A 41 -2.28 -5.65 -4.31
C ILE A 41 -2.60 -7.15 -4.24
N GLY A 42 -2.20 -7.94 -5.24
CA GLY A 42 -2.38 -9.39 -5.27
C GLY A 42 -1.74 -10.06 -4.06
N ASN A 43 -0.45 -9.80 -3.84
CA ASN A 43 0.29 -10.34 -2.70
C ASN A 43 -0.36 -10.00 -1.35
N LEU A 44 -0.83 -8.76 -1.18
CA LEU A 44 -1.48 -8.35 0.05
C LEU A 44 -2.86 -9.01 0.23
N ARG A 45 -3.61 -9.22 -0.85
CA ARG A 45 -4.88 -9.96 -0.80
C ARG A 45 -4.67 -11.44 -0.51
N ASP A 46 -3.58 -12.04 -1.00
CA ASP A 46 -3.23 -13.41 -0.67
C ASP A 46 -2.94 -13.58 0.82
N LEU A 47 -2.31 -12.58 1.46
CA LEU A 47 -2.16 -12.54 2.92
C LEU A 47 -3.54 -12.46 3.62
N GLN A 48 -4.45 -11.62 3.14
CA GLN A 48 -5.83 -11.56 3.67
C GLN A 48 -6.56 -12.91 3.55
N ASN A 49 -6.41 -13.58 2.40
CA ASN A 49 -6.99 -14.90 2.15
C ASN A 49 -6.41 -15.99 3.04
N GLN A 50 -5.18 -15.82 3.53
CA GLN A 50 -4.54 -16.68 4.54
C GLN A 50 -5.02 -16.39 5.97
N GLY A 51 -5.97 -15.48 6.15
CA GLY A 51 -6.54 -15.13 7.46
C GLY A 51 -5.85 -13.97 8.16
N ILE A 52 -4.94 -13.26 7.49
CA ILE A 52 -4.28 -12.07 8.04
C ILE A 52 -5.24 -10.88 7.91
N THR A 53 -5.84 -10.46 9.03
CA THR A 53 -6.80 -9.35 9.06
C THR A 53 -6.20 -8.06 9.62
N ASP A 54 -4.92 -7.83 9.35
CA ASP A 54 -4.19 -6.67 9.86
C ASP A 54 -4.72 -5.36 9.25
N GLN A 55 -4.90 -4.32 10.09
CA GLN A 55 -5.45 -3.05 9.62
C GLN A 55 -4.48 -2.34 8.66
N ALA A 56 -3.17 -2.46 8.89
CA ALA A 56 -2.17 -1.86 8.01
C ALA A 56 -2.22 -2.48 6.60
N LEU A 57 -2.46 -3.80 6.54
CA LEU A 57 -2.66 -4.55 5.30
C LEU A 57 -3.87 -4.03 4.51
N GLN A 58 -5.01 -3.86 5.19
CA GLN A 58 -6.24 -3.33 4.58
C GLN A 58 -6.02 -1.91 4.02
N ILE A 59 -5.37 -1.05 4.80
CA ILE A 59 -5.05 0.32 4.40
C ILE A 59 -4.12 0.35 3.19
N ALA A 60 -3.09 -0.49 3.16
CA ALA A 60 -2.13 -0.57 2.05
C ALA A 60 -2.84 -0.94 0.75
N ILE A 61 -3.71 -1.96 0.77
CA ILE A 61 -4.50 -2.39 -0.40
C ILE A 61 -5.38 -1.24 -0.90
N MET A 62 -6.13 -0.60 0.00
CA MET A 62 -7.04 0.50 -0.35
C MET A 62 -6.29 1.66 -1.01
N ARG A 63 -5.14 2.06 -0.47
CA ARG A 63 -4.33 3.16 -1.02
C ARG A 63 -3.70 2.81 -2.37
N LEU A 64 -3.16 1.59 -2.51
CA LEU A 64 -2.62 1.13 -3.80
C LEU A 64 -3.70 1.12 -4.89
N ILE A 65 -4.94 0.75 -4.55
CA ILE A 65 -6.09 0.83 -5.47
C ILE A 65 -6.38 2.29 -5.86
N ALA A 66 -6.41 3.21 -4.89
CA ALA A 66 -6.67 4.62 -5.16
C ALA A 66 -5.59 5.24 -6.07
N VAL A 67 -4.32 4.96 -5.82
CA VAL A 67 -3.19 5.48 -6.62
C VAL A 67 -3.16 4.86 -8.03
N ARG A 68 -3.63 3.62 -8.19
CA ARG A 68 -3.81 3.00 -9.52
C ARG A 68 -4.76 3.78 -10.43
N GLY A 69 -5.68 4.58 -9.86
CA GLY A 69 -6.66 5.37 -10.59
C GLY A 69 -7.95 4.62 -10.94
N GLU A 70 -8.52 3.88 -9.97
CA GLU A 70 -9.91 3.38 -10.08
C GLU A 70 -10.97 4.45 -9.83
#